data_AF-X0XHS8-F1
#
_entry.id   AF-X0XHS8-F1
#
_cell.length_a   1.000
_cell.length_b   1.000
_cell.length_c   1.000
_cell.angle_alpha   90.00
_cell.angle_beta   90.00
_cell.angle_gamma   90.00
#
_symmetry.space_group_name_H-M   'P 1'
#
loop_
_entity.id
_entity.type
_entity.pdbx_description
1 polymer ?
#
loop_
_entity_poly.entity_id
_entity_poly.type
_entity_poly.pdbx_seq_one_letter_code
_entity_poly.pdbx_strand_id
1 'polypeptide(L)' 'MAEKIQFFPLDVTYRKVNEKAVIHLYGRTVDGKQICVTDENFEPYFYVIPKKTQSVIEKLEKVRVERNEEVYRV' A
#
# COMPACT_ATOMS: atom_id res chain seq x y z
N MET A 1 -8.40 -15.34 13.44
CA MET A 1 -7.15 -15.61 12.71
C MET A 1 -7.55 -15.89 11.27
N ALA A 2 -7.06 -15.10 10.31
CA ALA A 2 -7.37 -15.36 8.90
C ALA A 2 -6.69 -16.65 8.44
N GLU A 3 -7.39 -17.44 7.63
CA GLU A 3 -6.86 -18.66 7.05
C GLU A 3 -5.72 -18.31 6.08
N LYS A 4 -4.57 -18.98 6.22
CA LYS A 4 -3.42 -18.75 5.33
C LYS A 4 -3.66 -19.48 4.02
N ILE A 5 -3.48 -18.78 2.90
CA ILE A 5 -3.62 -19.36 1.57
C ILE A 5 -2.30 -19.34 0.82
N GLN A 6 -1.97 -20.47 0.19
CA GLN A 6 -0.83 -20.59 -0.72
C GLN A 6 -1.33 -20.58 -2.16
N PHE A 7 -0.77 -19.71 -2.99
CA PHE A 7 -1.12 -19.57 -4.39
C PHE A 7 0.07 -19.06 -5.19
N PHE A 8 0.03 -19.28 -6.51
CA PHE A 8 1.00 -18.77 -7.48
C PHE A 8 0.45 -17.49 -8.10
N PRO A 9 1.10 -16.33 -7.92
CA PRO A 9 0.74 -15.09 -8.60
C PRO A 9 0.96 -15.22 -10.11
N LEU A 10 -0.01 -14.73 -10.89
CA LEU A 10 0.03 -14.74 -12.35
C LEU A 10 0.01 -13.33 -12.94
N ASP A 11 -0.73 -12.41 -12.31
CA ASP A 11 -0.85 -11.03 -12.75
C ASP A 11 -1.14 -10.11 -11.55
N VAL A 12 -0.84 -8.83 -11.69
CA VAL A 12 -1.08 -7.81 -10.66
C VAL A 12 -1.59 -6.51 -11.28
N THR A 13 -2.63 -5.94 -10.69
CA THR A 13 -3.14 -4.63 -11.11
C THR A 13 -3.31 -3.68 -9.93
N TYR A 14 -2.98 -2.40 -10.15
CA TYR A 14 -3.26 -1.31 -9.24
C TYR A 14 -4.55 -0.62 -9.66
N ARG A 15 -5.51 -0.47 -8.74
CA ARG A 15 -6.78 0.21 -9.00
C ARG A 15 -7.08 1.23 -7.92
N LYS A 16 -7.72 2.34 -8.30
CA LYS A 16 -8.27 3.31 -7.35
C LYS A 16 -9.71 2.90 -7.05
N VAL A 17 -10.00 2.44 -5.83
CA VAL A 17 -11.35 2.06 -5.37
C VAL A 17 -11.71 2.97 -4.20
N ASN A 18 -12.82 3.72 -4.30
CA ASN A 18 -13.23 4.71 -3.27
C ASN A 18 -12.08 5.63 -2.84
N GLU A 19 -11.32 6.13 -3.82
CA GLU A 19 -10.12 6.96 -3.65
C GLU A 19 -8.90 6.29 -3.02
N LYS A 20 -8.99 5.03 -2.61
CA LYS A 20 -7.91 4.24 -2.03
C LYS A 20 -7.16 3.45 -3.10
N ALA A 21 -5.85 3.37 -2.95
CA ALA A 21 -4.99 2.47 -3.71
C ALA A 21 -5.26 1.03 -3.30
N VAL A 22 -5.67 0.17 -4.24
CA VAL A 22 -5.88 -1.26 -3.99
C VAL A 22 -5.10 -2.09 -4.99
N ILE A 23 -4.22 -2.95 -4.47
CA ILE A 23 -3.49 -3.93 -5.26
C ILE A 23 -4.35 -5.18 -5.40
N HIS A 24 -4.56 -5.63 -6.63
CA HIS A 24 -5.22 -6.89 -6.94
C HIS A 24 -4.17 -7.87 -7.47
N LEU A 25 -3.92 -8.96 -6.76
CA LEU A 25 -3.07 -10.06 -7.20
C LEU A 25 -3.95 -11.20 -7.70
N TYR A 26 -3.84 -11.52 -8.98
CA TYR A 26 -4.51 -12.66 -9.59
C TYR A 26 -3.59 -13.86 -9.60
N GLY A 27 -4.13 -15.06 -9.38
CA GLY A 27 -3.31 -16.25 -9.37
C GLY A 27 -4.10 -17.55 -9.37
N ARG A 28 -3.37 -18.63 -9.08
CA ARG A 28 -3.92 -19.99 -8.94
C ARG A 28 -3.48 -20.60 -7.62
N THR A 29 -4.40 -21.18 -6.87
CA THR A 29 -4.09 -21.98 -5.67
C THR A 29 -3.35 -23.27 -6.05
N VAL A 30 -2.81 -23.97 -5.06
CA VAL A 30 -2.09 -25.25 -5.26
C VAL A 30 -2.97 -26.35 -5.89
N ASP A 31 -4.29 -26.27 -5.73
CA ASP A 31 -5.29 -27.16 -6.35
C ASP A 31 -5.85 -26.61 -7.69
N GLY A 32 -5.26 -25.54 -8.24
CA GLY A 32 -5.57 -25.02 -9.57
C GLY A 32 -6.78 -24.09 -9.65
N LYS A 33 -7.39 -23.70 -8.52
CA LYS A 33 -8.51 -22.75 -8.51
C LYS A 33 -8.02 -21.32 -8.75
N GLN A 34 -8.82 -20.51 -9.43
CA GLN A 34 -8.53 -19.07 -9.58
C GLN A 34 -8.74 -18.35 -8.27
N ILE A 35 -7.85 -17.41 -7.97
CA ILE A 35 -7.96 -16.53 -6.81
C ILE A 35 -7.60 -15.09 -7.20
N CYS A 36 -8.23 -14.14 -6.53
CA CYS A 36 -7.84 -12.73 -6.51
C CYS A 36 -7.67 -12.29 -5.04
N VAL A 37 -6.47 -11.85 -4.68
CA VAL A 37 -6.16 -11.30 -3.36
C VAL A 37 -6.09 -9.78 -3.49
N THR A 38 -6.78 -9.07 -2.60
CA THR A 38 -6.78 -7.61 -2.55
C THR A 38 -6.01 -7.10 -1.35
N ASP A 39 -5.06 -6.20 -1.58
CA ASP A 39 -4.40 -5.43 -0.53
C ASP A 39 -4.81 -3.96 -0.63
N GLU A 40 -5.52 -3.50 0.40
CA GLU A 40 -5.96 -2.11 0.53
C GLU A 40 -5.03 -1.29 1.42
N ASN A 41 -4.01 -1.87 2.04
CA ASN A 41 -3.13 -1.18 2.98
C ASN A 41 -1.88 -0.60 2.30
N PHE A 42 -1.69 -0.88 1.01
CA PHE A 42 -0.59 -0.33 0.24
C PHE A 42 -0.75 1.18 0.04
N GLU A 43 0.24 1.93 0.49
CA GLU A 43 0.32 3.39 0.30
C GLU A 43 1.44 3.73 -0.68
N PRO A 44 1.14 4.30 -1.86
CA PRO A 44 2.17 4.71 -2.81
C PRO A 44 3.12 5.76 -2.22
N TYR A 45 4.43 5.53 -2.37
CA TYR A 45 5.46 6.43 -1.90
C TYR A 45 6.56 6.62 -2.96
N PHE A 46 7.39 7.64 -2.76
CA PHE A 46 8.57 7.89 -3.58
C PHE A 46 9.70 8.44 -2.70
N TYR A 47 10.94 8.24 -3.13
CA TYR A 47 12.11 8.80 -2.46
C TYR A 47 12.48 10.16 -3.05
N VAL A 48 13.06 11.02 -2.20
CA VAL A 48 13.55 12.34 -2.59
C VAL A 48 14.93 12.55 -1.98
N ILE A 49 15.87 13.07 -2.76
CA ILE A 49 17.19 13.48 -2.25
C ILE A 49 17.10 14.97 -1.87
N PRO A 50 17.10 15.32 -0.57
CA PRO A 50 16.96 16.70 -0.16
C PRO A 50 18.24 17.49 -0.43
N LYS A 51 18.13 18.68 -1.01
CA LYS A 51 19.26 19.61 -1.16
C LYS A 51 19.75 20.20 0.17
N LYS A 52 18.86 20.26 1.18
CA LYS A 52 19.13 20.76 2.53
C LYS A 52 18.45 19.85 3.55
N THR A 53 19.10 18.73 3.89
CA THR A 53 18.53 17.66 4.72
C THR A 53 17.88 18.17 6.00
N GLN A 54 18.58 18.99 6.79
CA GLN A 54 18.09 19.45 8.09
C GLN A 54 16.77 20.23 7.99
N SER A 55 16.67 21.15 7.03
CA SER A 55 15.45 21.95 6.82
C SER A 55 14.26 21.11 6.35
N VAL A 56 14.51 20.02 5.63
CA VAL A 56 13.45 19.09 5.21
C VAL A 56 12.98 18.25 6.40
N ILE A 57 13.88 17.76 7.24
CA ILE A 57 13.54 17.00 8.45
C ILE A 57 12.66 17.84 9.38
N GLU A 58 13.07 19.07 9.71
CA GLU A 58 12.29 19.98 10.58
C GLU A 58 10.89 20.31 10.05
N LYS A 59 10.71 20.27 8.72
CA LYS A 59 9.40 20.45 8.09
C LYS A 59 8.57 19.17 8.23
N LEU A 60 9.15 18.01 7.94
CA LEU A 60 8.48 16.71 8.01
C LEU A 60 7.98 16.42 9.44
N GLU A 61 8.76 16.71 10.48
CA GLU A 61 8.37 16.55 11.89
C GLU A 61 7.10 17.34 12.27
N LYS A 62 6.81 18.43 11.54
CA LYS A 62 5.65 19.29 11.77
C LYS A 62 4.45 18.91 10.90
N VAL A 63 4.64 18.05 9.90
CA VAL A 63 3.55 17.61 9.03
C VAL A 63 2.65 16.65 9.81
N ARG A 64 1.37 16.97 9.83
CA ARG A 64 0.31 16.07 10.28
C ARG A 64 -0.52 15.72 9.07
N VAL A 65 -0.70 14.43 8.84
CA VAL A 65 -1.57 13.93 7.77
C VAL A 65 -2.79 13.33 8.43
N GLU A 66 -3.95 13.94 8.17
CA GLU A 66 -5.24 13.40 8.58
C GLU A 66 -5.77 12.49 7.47
N ARG A 67 -6.05 11.23 7.80
CA ARG A 67 -6.62 10.27 6.86
C ARG A 67 -7.55 9.32 7.60
N ASN A 68 -8.78 9.20 7.10
CA ASN A 68 -9.83 8.35 7.71
C ASN A 68 -9.99 8.58 9.22
N GLU A 69 -10.05 9.85 9.65
CA GLU A 69 -10.21 10.26 11.06
C GLU A 69 -9.02 9.92 11.99
N GLU A 70 -7.93 9.36 11.45
CA GLU A 70 -6.69 9.12 12.16
C GLU A 70 -5.60 10.13 11.76
N VAL A 71 -4.86 10.62 12.77
CA VAL A 71 -3.77 11.59 12.58
C VAL A 71 -2.44 10.84 12.55
N TYR A 72 -1.78 10.86 11.42
CA TYR A 72 -0.44 10.30 11.23
C TYR A 72 0.61 11.43 11.34
N ARG A 73 1.65 11.17 12.14
CA ARG A 73 2.87 11.99 12.13
C ARG A 73 3.89 11.33 11.19
N VAL A 74 4.50 12.13 10.33
CA VAL A 74 5.55 11.69 9.41
C VAL A 74 6.86 11.51 10.16
#